data_AF-A0A438HMU5-F1
#
_entry.id   AF-A0A438HMU5-F1
#
_cell.length_a   1.000
_cell.length_b   1.000
_cell.length_c   1.000
_cell.angle_alpha   90.00
_cell.angle_beta   90.00
_cell.angle_gamma   90.00
#
_symmetry.space_group_name_H-M   'P 1'
#
loop_
_entity.id
_entity.type
_entity.pdbx_description
1 polymer ?
#
loop_
_entity_poly.entity_id
_entity_poly.type
_entity_poly.pdbx_seq_one_letter_code
_entity_poly.pdbx_strand_id
1 'polypeptide(L)'
;MATATSPNSLLLQNPNRSTTIHFRKNPNPARVNVFNLSPSRRNKSISITCSTAQVERPPSNAQSLDRVFNFAAGPATLPENVLMKAESELYNWRGSGMSVMEMSHRGKEFMSIIQKAESDLRALLNIPEEYAVLFLQGGATSQFAAIPLNLCKPDDPVDYVVTGSWGDKAFKEAQKFCKPSVIWSGKSEKYTKIPSFDGLEQNPDAKYLHICANETIHGVEFKDYPTPKNNDRLLIADMSSNFCSKPVDVSKFGLIYAGAQKNVGPSGSQL
;
A
#
# COMPACT_ATOMS: atom_id res chain seq x y z
N MET A 1 15.09 -20.45 -31.68
CA MET A 1 16.25 -20.47 -30.75
C MET A 1 15.74 -20.13 -29.37
N ALA A 2 16.27 -20.80 -28.35
CA ALA A 2 15.65 -21.07 -27.07
C ALA A 2 15.27 -19.83 -26.24
N THR A 3 14.04 -19.86 -25.70
CA THR A 3 13.50 -18.95 -24.69
C THR A 3 13.91 -19.41 -23.30
N ALA A 4 14.66 -18.59 -22.57
CA ALA A 4 14.99 -18.83 -21.17
C ALA A 4 13.97 -18.15 -20.26
N THR A 5 13.11 -18.94 -19.63
CA THR A 5 12.17 -18.54 -18.58
C THR A 5 12.88 -18.48 -17.23
N SER A 6 12.83 -17.34 -16.55
CA SER A 6 13.38 -17.15 -15.20
C SER A 6 12.47 -17.79 -14.13
N PRO A 7 12.99 -18.57 -13.16
CA PRO A 7 12.21 -19.20 -12.12
C PRO A 7 12.23 -18.32 -10.86
N ASN A 8 11.23 -17.47 -10.68
CA ASN A 8 10.92 -16.88 -9.37
C ASN A 8 9.43 -16.50 -9.30
N SER A 9 8.58 -17.51 -9.14
CA SER A 9 7.19 -17.33 -8.72
C SER A 9 6.94 -18.32 -7.58
N LEU A 10 7.10 -17.85 -6.35
CA LEU A 10 6.84 -18.62 -5.11
C LEU A 10 5.66 -18.05 -4.32
N LEU A 11 4.72 -17.37 -4.98
CA LEU A 11 3.53 -16.80 -4.34
C LEU A 11 2.26 -17.13 -5.11
N LEU A 12 1.97 -18.42 -5.31
CA LEU A 12 0.65 -18.92 -5.72
C LEU A 12 0.50 -20.38 -5.28
N GLN A 13 0.21 -20.60 -4.00
CA GLN A 13 -0.45 -21.84 -3.57
C GLN A 13 -1.59 -21.50 -2.62
N ASN A 14 -2.80 -21.72 -3.12
CA ASN A 14 -4.09 -21.42 -2.50
C ASN A 14 -4.55 -22.66 -1.70
N PRO A 15 -4.66 -22.63 -0.35
CA PRO A 15 -5.02 -23.81 0.42
C PRO A 15 -6.53 -23.82 0.66
N ASN A 16 -7.32 -24.22 -0.33
CA ASN A 16 -8.71 -24.60 -0.11
C ASN A 16 -9.11 -25.71 -1.08
N ARG A 17 -8.78 -26.95 -0.72
CA ARG A 17 -9.40 -28.14 -1.31
C ARG A 17 -10.03 -28.96 -0.20
N SER A 18 -11.34 -28.78 -0.05
CA SER A 18 -12.21 -29.51 0.86
C SER A 18 -12.21 -31.00 0.47
N THR A 19 -11.86 -31.89 1.41
CA THR A 19 -12.00 -33.34 1.25
C THR A 19 -13.12 -33.82 2.16
N THR A 20 -14.18 -34.32 1.53
CA THR A 20 -15.38 -34.88 2.15
C THR A 20 -15.04 -36.20 2.85
N ILE A 21 -15.23 -36.28 4.17
CA ILE A 21 -15.13 -37.54 4.93
C ILE A 21 -16.54 -38.10 5.18
N HIS A 22 -16.80 -39.30 4.66
CA HIS A 22 -18.03 -40.05 4.88
C HIS A 22 -18.10 -40.60 6.32
N PHE A 23 -19.19 -40.28 7.02
CA PHE A 23 -19.57 -40.91 8.29
C PHE A 23 -20.23 -42.27 8.05
N ARG A 24 -19.79 -43.30 8.78
CA ARG A 24 -20.53 -44.56 8.97
C ARG A 24 -20.77 -44.80 10.46
N LYS A 25 -22.05 -44.78 10.87
CA LYS A 25 -22.58 -45.34 12.14
C LYS A 25 -22.63 -46.88 11.99
N ASN A 26 -22.44 -47.75 12.99
CA ASN A 26 -23.16 -47.99 14.26
C ASN A 26 -22.56 -49.34 14.85
N PRO A 27 -23.05 -49.99 15.95
CA PRO A 27 -23.18 -49.60 17.37
C PRO A 27 -22.68 -50.67 18.40
N ASN A 28 -22.65 -50.29 19.70
CA ASN A 28 -22.93 -51.11 20.92
C ASN A 28 -21.81 -51.95 21.62
N PRO A 29 -21.93 -52.33 22.94
CA PRO A 29 -21.53 -51.49 24.08
C PRO A 29 -20.66 -52.20 25.17
N ALA A 30 -20.22 -51.41 26.16
CA ALA A 30 -19.80 -51.75 27.53
C ALA A 30 -18.52 -52.59 27.79
N ARG A 31 -17.53 -51.95 28.44
CA ARG A 31 -16.81 -52.48 29.62
C ARG A 31 -15.93 -51.38 30.23
N VAL A 32 -16.24 -51.01 31.47
CA VAL A 32 -15.38 -50.16 32.32
C VAL A 32 -14.37 -51.07 33.01
N ASN A 33 -13.09 -50.86 32.75
CA ASN A 33 -12.02 -51.47 33.56
C ASN A 33 -11.19 -50.35 34.21
N VAL A 34 -11.26 -50.34 35.54
CA VAL A 34 -10.44 -49.56 36.44
C VAL A 34 -8.99 -50.04 36.32
N PHE A 35 -8.07 -49.15 35.97
CA PHE A 35 -6.63 -49.45 35.97
C PHE A 35 -5.93 -48.76 37.14
N ASN A 36 -5.32 -49.60 37.98
CA ASN A 36 -4.44 -49.24 39.08
C ASN A 36 -3.22 -48.44 38.59
N LEU A 37 -2.91 -47.35 39.30
CA LEU A 37 -1.67 -46.60 39.15
C LEU A 37 -0.58 -47.23 40.02
N SER A 38 0.50 -47.73 39.39
CA SER A 38 1.78 -47.98 40.05
C SER A 38 2.82 -46.96 39.57
N PRO A 39 3.62 -46.32 40.44
CA PRO A 39 4.57 -45.30 40.04
C PRO A 39 5.94 -45.92 39.73
N SER A 40 6.53 -45.55 38.59
CA SER A 40 7.99 -45.40 38.38
C SER A 40 8.31 -45.41 36.88
N ARG A 41 8.46 -44.22 36.29
CA ARG A 41 9.31 -44.04 35.10
C ARG A 41 10.20 -42.84 35.33
N ARG A 42 11.51 -43.10 35.35
CA ARG A 42 12.59 -42.12 35.44
C ARG A 42 12.42 -41.04 34.37
N ASN A 43 12.49 -39.78 34.76
CA ASN A 43 12.63 -38.65 33.85
C ASN A 43 13.95 -38.80 33.07
N LYS A 44 13.87 -39.10 31.78
CA LYS A 44 15.02 -38.93 30.87
C LYS A 44 15.09 -37.46 30.49
N SER A 45 16.24 -36.84 30.71
CA SER A 45 16.56 -35.50 30.21
C SER A 45 16.45 -35.50 28.68
N ILE A 46 15.59 -34.64 28.14
CA ILE A 46 15.51 -34.37 26.70
C ILE A 46 16.61 -33.35 26.41
N SER A 47 17.67 -33.80 25.74
CA SER A 47 18.66 -32.91 25.12
C SER A 47 18.16 -32.53 23.73
N ILE A 48 17.87 -31.24 23.51
CA ILE A 48 17.62 -30.70 22.18
C ILE A 48 18.97 -30.26 21.64
N THR A 49 19.51 -31.00 20.67
CA THR A 49 20.70 -30.57 19.95
C THR A 49 20.28 -29.64 18.82
N CYS A 50 20.61 -28.36 18.94
CA CYS A 50 20.42 -27.39 17.87
C CYS A 50 21.46 -27.66 16.78
N SER A 51 21.04 -28.19 15.63
CA SER A 51 21.89 -28.27 14.44
C SER A 51 21.80 -26.93 13.72
N THR A 52 22.91 -26.21 13.63
CA THR A 52 23.02 -25.07 12.73
C THR A 52 23.10 -25.61 11.31
N ALA A 53 21.94 -25.81 10.67
CA ALA A 53 21.90 -25.91 9.23
C ALA A 53 22.39 -24.57 8.68
N GLN A 54 23.58 -24.57 8.09
CA GLN A 54 24.01 -23.45 7.26
C GLN A 54 23.11 -23.44 6.02
N VAL A 55 22.07 -22.62 6.06
CA VAL A 55 21.39 -22.20 4.84
C VAL A 55 22.42 -21.39 4.08
N GLU A 56 22.97 -21.95 3.00
CA GLU A 56 23.73 -21.16 2.03
C GLU A 56 22.83 -20.00 1.60
N ARG A 57 23.17 -18.80 2.07
CA ARG A 57 22.53 -17.59 1.57
C ARG A 57 22.87 -17.55 0.07
N PRO A 58 21.88 -17.32 -0.82
CA PRO A 58 22.22 -16.95 -2.19
C PRO A 58 23.22 -15.79 -2.11
N PRO A 59 24.22 -15.73 -3.01
CA PRO A 59 25.25 -14.72 -2.96
C PRO A 59 24.56 -13.37 -2.81
N SER A 60 24.80 -12.69 -1.69
CA SER A 60 24.34 -11.32 -1.52
C SER A 60 24.97 -10.56 -2.67
N ASN A 61 24.15 -10.03 -3.59
CA ASN A 61 24.61 -8.96 -4.47
C ASN A 61 25.34 -7.98 -3.56
N ALA A 62 26.66 -7.90 -3.73
CA ALA A 62 27.52 -7.14 -2.84
C ALA A 62 27.01 -5.71 -2.88
N GLN A 63 26.23 -5.32 -1.86
CA GLN A 63 25.94 -3.91 -1.64
C GLN A 63 27.31 -3.25 -1.52
N SER A 64 27.52 -2.19 -2.31
CA SER A 64 28.69 -1.33 -2.16
C SER A 64 28.90 -1.07 -0.66
N LEU A 65 30.11 -1.32 -0.17
CA LEU A 65 30.49 -1.13 1.24
C LEU A 65 30.30 0.34 1.69
N ASP A 66 30.09 1.26 0.74
CA ASP A 66 29.87 2.68 0.98
C ASP A 66 28.39 3.05 1.18
N ARG A 67 27.42 2.15 0.91
CA ARG A 67 25.99 2.48 1.11
C ARG A 67 25.60 2.48 2.58
N VAL A 68 25.07 3.61 3.02
CA VAL A 68 24.46 3.77 4.36
C VAL A 68 22.98 3.38 4.37
N PHE A 69 22.49 2.95 5.53
CA PHE A 69 21.06 2.77 5.75
C PHE A 69 20.38 4.13 5.90
N ASN A 70 19.53 4.49 4.94
CA ASN A 70 18.75 5.72 4.97
C ASN A 70 17.30 5.42 5.40
N PHE A 71 16.95 5.85 6.62
CA PHE A 71 15.61 5.74 7.21
C PHE A 71 14.77 7.02 7.06
N ALA A 72 15.12 7.92 6.13
CA ALA A 72 14.34 9.14 5.88
C ALA A 72 12.89 8.82 5.48
N ALA A 73 11.94 9.55 6.06
CA ALA A 73 10.51 9.40 5.78
C ALA A 73 10.07 10.05 4.44
N GLY A 74 10.99 10.71 3.73
CA GLY A 74 10.75 11.44 2.48
C GLY A 74 11.72 12.61 2.30
N PRO A 75 12.49 12.69 1.19
CA PRO A 75 12.63 11.69 0.13
C PRO A 75 13.15 10.35 0.67
N ALA A 76 12.54 9.26 0.23
CA ALA A 76 12.87 7.91 0.70
C ALA A 76 14.07 7.32 -0.06
N THR A 77 14.62 6.24 0.50
CA THR A 77 15.70 5.48 -0.15
C THR A 77 15.23 4.88 -1.47
N LEU A 78 16.03 5.01 -2.53
CA LEU A 78 15.75 4.42 -3.84
C LEU A 78 16.52 3.11 -4.05
N PRO A 79 15.94 2.14 -4.77
CA PRO A 79 16.63 0.91 -5.15
C PRO A 79 17.93 1.20 -5.91
N GLU A 80 19.00 0.47 -5.60
CA GLU A 80 20.32 0.65 -6.22
C GLU A 80 20.29 0.55 -7.73
N ASN A 81 19.64 -0.51 -8.23
CA ASN A 81 19.53 -0.77 -9.65
C ASN A 81 18.81 0.35 -10.41
N VAL A 82 17.89 1.07 -9.76
CA VAL A 82 17.21 2.23 -10.35
C VAL A 82 18.18 3.41 -10.45
N LEU A 83 18.94 3.70 -9.40
CA LEU A 83 19.95 4.77 -9.41
C LEU A 83 21.04 4.50 -10.44
N MET A 84 21.62 3.30 -10.45
CA MET A 84 22.66 2.90 -11.41
C MET A 84 22.17 2.97 -12.84
N LYS A 85 20.92 2.57 -13.09
CA LYS A 85 20.32 2.68 -14.43
C LYS A 85 20.17 4.14 -14.84
N ALA A 86 19.61 4.98 -13.97
CA ALA A 86 19.44 6.40 -14.23
C ALA A 86 20.78 7.09 -14.51
N GLU A 87 21.82 6.79 -13.74
CA GLU A 87 23.19 7.27 -13.96
C GLU A 87 23.71 6.86 -15.34
N SER A 88 23.63 5.56 -15.67
CA SER A 88 24.16 5.03 -16.94
C SER A 88 23.47 5.59 -18.19
N GLU A 89 22.19 5.96 -18.09
CA GLU A 89 21.38 6.49 -19.19
C GLU A 89 21.25 8.02 -19.15
N LEU A 90 21.83 8.72 -18.16
CA LEU A 90 21.57 10.15 -17.92
C LEU A 90 22.02 11.03 -19.09
N TYR A 91 23.22 10.77 -19.63
CA TYR A 91 23.80 11.57 -20.70
C TYR A 91 23.23 11.21 -22.07
N ASN A 92 23.00 9.92 -22.31
CA ASN A 92 22.48 9.42 -23.58
C ASN A 92 21.43 8.34 -23.29
N TRP A 93 20.18 8.77 -23.20
CA TRP A 93 19.09 7.86 -22.87
C TRP A 93 18.88 6.87 -24.02
N ARG A 94 19.15 5.59 -23.74
CA ARG A 94 18.96 4.46 -24.68
C ARG A 94 19.52 4.69 -26.09
N GLY A 95 20.64 5.41 -26.21
CA GLY A 95 21.27 5.67 -27.51
C GLY A 95 20.58 6.74 -28.35
N SER A 96 19.64 7.51 -27.79
CA SER A 96 18.97 8.63 -28.47
C SER A 96 19.89 9.80 -28.84
N GLY A 97 21.07 9.86 -28.23
CA GLY A 97 22.02 10.97 -28.37
C GLY A 97 21.68 12.19 -27.49
N MET A 98 20.73 12.08 -26.56
CA MET A 98 20.33 13.16 -25.67
C MET A 98 19.96 12.66 -24.26
N SER A 99 20.03 13.55 -23.28
CA SER A 99 19.55 13.28 -21.92
C SER A 99 18.03 13.25 -21.88
N VAL A 100 17.45 12.44 -20.98
CA VAL A 100 16.01 12.49 -20.66
C VAL A 100 15.55 13.89 -20.23
N MET A 101 16.44 14.68 -19.62
CA MET A 101 16.14 16.03 -19.15
C MET A 101 16.03 17.06 -20.30
N GLU A 102 16.54 16.73 -21.49
CA GLU A 102 16.53 17.59 -22.67
C GLU A 102 15.42 17.22 -23.66
N MET A 103 14.75 16.09 -23.42
CA MET A 103 13.70 15.60 -24.31
C MET A 103 12.47 16.52 -24.29
N SER A 104 11.93 16.77 -25.49
CA SER A 104 10.60 17.36 -25.59
C SER A 104 9.56 16.43 -24.98
N HIS A 105 8.69 16.94 -24.11
CA HIS A 105 7.57 16.17 -23.53
C HIS A 105 6.55 15.68 -24.57
N ARG A 106 6.62 16.18 -25.80
CA ARG A 106 5.80 15.71 -26.94
C ARG A 106 6.59 14.83 -27.92
N GLY A 107 7.89 14.66 -27.70
CA GLY A 107 8.77 13.82 -28.50
C GLY A 107 8.47 12.34 -28.28
N LYS A 108 8.79 11.50 -29.29
CA LYS A 108 8.48 10.06 -29.27
C LYS A 108 9.17 9.36 -28.09
N GLU A 109 10.38 9.78 -27.77
CA GLU A 109 11.20 9.25 -26.69
C GLU A 109 10.50 9.48 -25.33
N PHE A 110 10.16 10.73 -25.00
CA PHE A 110 9.47 11.03 -23.74
C PHE A 110 8.07 10.42 -23.67
N MET A 111 7.31 10.46 -24.77
CA MET A 111 6.00 9.82 -24.83
C MET A 111 6.09 8.31 -24.50
N SER A 112 7.14 7.64 -24.96
CA SER A 112 7.36 6.23 -24.61
C SER A 112 7.63 6.02 -23.11
N ILE A 113 8.28 6.99 -22.44
CA ILE A 113 8.55 6.93 -21.00
C ILE A 113 7.26 7.05 -20.21
N ILE A 114 6.44 8.07 -20.48
CA ILE A 114 5.22 8.34 -19.72
C ILE A 114 4.16 7.26 -19.96
N GLN A 115 4.01 6.78 -21.19
CA GLN A 115 3.10 5.68 -21.52
C GLN A 115 3.52 4.37 -20.84
N LYS A 116 4.84 4.09 -20.80
CA LYS A 116 5.35 2.92 -20.09
C LYS A 116 5.12 3.04 -18.58
N ALA A 117 5.36 4.22 -18.00
CA ALA A 117 5.11 4.47 -16.58
C ALA A 117 3.63 4.27 -16.21
N GLU A 118 2.71 4.80 -17.02
CA GLU A 118 1.27 4.56 -16.83
C GLU A 118 0.93 3.08 -16.96
N SER A 119 1.38 2.41 -18.03
CA SER A 119 1.09 1.00 -18.26
C SER A 119 1.64 0.09 -17.16
N ASP A 120 2.85 0.35 -16.68
CA ASP A 120 3.47 -0.41 -15.59
C ASP A 120 2.69 -0.19 -14.29
N LEU A 121 2.24 1.04 -14.01
CA LEU A 121 1.43 1.33 -12.83
C LEU A 121 0.07 0.63 -12.87
N ARG A 122 -0.60 0.71 -14.03
CA ARG A 122 -1.88 0.01 -14.25
C ARG A 122 -1.74 -1.48 -14.03
N ALA A 123 -0.69 -2.09 -14.57
CA ALA A 123 -0.40 -3.50 -14.36
C ALA A 123 -0.07 -3.84 -12.90
N LEU A 124 0.74 -3.00 -12.23
CA LEU A 124 1.17 -3.22 -10.85
C LEU A 124 0.01 -3.19 -9.84
N LEU A 125 -0.89 -2.22 -10.00
CA LEU A 125 -2.01 -2.01 -9.07
C LEU A 125 -3.33 -2.59 -9.58
N ASN A 126 -3.31 -3.26 -10.74
CA ASN A 126 -4.52 -3.75 -11.41
C ASN A 126 -5.58 -2.65 -11.55
N ILE A 127 -5.17 -1.48 -12.06
CA ILE A 127 -6.03 -0.30 -12.20
C ILE A 127 -7.05 -0.56 -13.33
N PRO A 128 -8.36 -0.49 -13.05
CA PRO A 128 -9.39 -0.67 -14.07
C PRO A 128 -9.32 0.39 -15.18
N GLU A 129 -9.82 0.06 -16.38
CA GLU A 129 -9.76 0.96 -17.55
C GLU A 129 -10.56 2.25 -17.36
N GLU A 130 -11.61 2.21 -16.54
CA GLU A 130 -12.45 3.36 -16.21
C GLU A 130 -11.76 4.42 -15.33
N TYR A 131 -10.59 4.11 -14.76
CA TYR A 131 -9.78 5.07 -14.00
C TYR A 131 -8.81 5.81 -14.90
N ALA A 132 -8.72 7.12 -14.71
CA ALA A 132 -7.62 7.94 -15.23
C ALA A 132 -6.40 7.83 -14.32
N VAL A 133 -5.20 7.84 -14.91
CA VAL A 133 -3.91 7.94 -14.20
C VAL A 133 -3.29 9.28 -14.56
N LEU A 134 -2.96 10.09 -13.55
CA LEU A 134 -2.43 11.44 -13.75
C LEU A 134 -1.05 11.59 -13.12
N PHE A 135 -0.12 12.20 -13.84
CA PHE A 135 1.20 12.57 -13.31
C PHE A 135 1.23 14.08 -13.12
N LEU A 136 1.17 14.54 -11.87
CA LEU A 136 0.98 15.96 -11.53
C LEU A 136 2.17 16.54 -10.75
N GLN A 137 2.29 17.86 -10.82
CA GLN A 137 3.20 18.65 -9.97
C GLN A 137 2.46 19.15 -8.71
N GLY A 138 3.19 19.82 -7.81
CA GLY A 138 2.63 20.44 -6.59
C GLY A 138 2.58 19.52 -5.37
N GLY A 139 2.66 18.20 -5.59
CA GLY A 139 2.66 17.20 -4.51
C GLY A 139 1.33 17.09 -3.78
N ALA A 140 1.24 16.15 -2.82
CA ALA A 140 0.01 15.81 -2.12
C ALA A 140 -0.74 17.03 -1.53
N THR A 141 -0.01 18.03 -1.04
CA THR A 141 -0.60 19.27 -0.49
C THR A 141 -1.44 20.02 -1.53
N SER A 142 -1.03 20.04 -2.81
CA SER A 142 -1.83 20.68 -3.87
C SER A 142 -3.15 19.95 -4.08
N GLN A 143 -3.20 18.62 -3.89
CA GLN A 143 -4.45 17.87 -4.02
C GLN A 143 -5.43 18.15 -2.89
N PHE A 144 -4.96 18.54 -1.70
CA PHE A 144 -5.86 18.93 -0.61
C PHE A 144 -6.79 20.08 -1.02
N ALA A 145 -6.34 20.97 -1.91
CA ALA A 145 -7.15 22.02 -2.51
C ALA A 145 -7.81 21.58 -3.83
N ALA A 146 -7.09 20.87 -4.71
CA ALA A 146 -7.60 20.50 -6.02
C ALA A 146 -8.82 19.58 -5.95
N ILE A 147 -8.86 18.66 -5.00
CA ILE A 147 -9.97 17.72 -4.83
C ILE A 147 -11.30 18.46 -4.58
N PRO A 148 -11.46 19.29 -3.52
CA PRO A 148 -12.71 20.01 -3.31
C PRO A 148 -13.02 21.02 -4.43
N LEU A 149 -12.00 21.63 -5.05
CA LEU A 149 -12.23 22.53 -6.20
C LEU A 149 -12.82 21.84 -7.44
N ASN A 150 -12.58 20.54 -7.62
CA ASN A 150 -13.12 19.78 -8.75
C ASN A 150 -14.42 19.03 -8.41
N LEU A 151 -14.60 18.62 -7.14
CA LEU A 151 -15.70 17.74 -6.74
C LEU A 151 -16.82 18.46 -5.97
N CYS A 152 -16.59 19.67 -5.49
CA CYS A 152 -17.50 20.35 -4.57
C CYS A 152 -17.83 21.78 -5.00
N LYS A 153 -18.97 22.26 -4.51
CA LYS A 153 -19.34 23.66 -4.39
C LYS A 153 -19.07 24.15 -2.95
N PRO A 154 -19.03 25.47 -2.70
CA PRO A 154 -18.72 26.03 -1.38
C PRO A 154 -19.51 25.47 -0.18
N ASP A 155 -20.78 25.10 -0.39
CA ASP A 155 -21.65 24.58 0.67
C ASP A 155 -21.83 23.05 0.65
N ASP A 156 -21.18 22.36 -0.30
CA ASP A 156 -21.29 20.92 -0.39
C ASP A 156 -20.65 20.26 0.86
N PRO A 157 -21.38 19.35 1.53
CA PRO A 157 -20.84 18.63 2.68
C PRO A 157 -19.82 17.59 2.22
N VAL A 158 -18.75 17.40 2.99
CA VAL A 158 -17.77 16.32 2.79
C VAL A 158 -17.31 15.77 4.15
N ASP A 159 -16.97 14.49 4.21
CA ASP A 159 -16.60 13.83 5.45
C ASP A 159 -15.08 13.55 5.49
N TYR A 160 -14.47 13.74 6.66
CA TYR A 160 -13.07 13.45 6.92
C TYR A 160 -12.90 12.55 8.15
N VAL A 161 -12.07 11.51 8.01
CA VAL A 161 -11.55 10.73 9.14
C VAL A 161 -10.10 11.15 9.39
N VAL A 162 -9.87 11.83 10.52
CA VAL A 162 -8.56 12.41 10.84
C VAL A 162 -7.80 11.50 11.80
N THR A 163 -6.93 10.66 11.24
CA THR A 163 -6.04 9.76 11.99
C THR A 163 -4.67 10.35 12.29
N GLY A 164 -4.37 11.58 11.83
CA GLY A 164 -3.09 12.23 12.10
C GLY A 164 -2.94 13.61 11.48
N SER A 165 -1.68 14.02 11.30
CA SER A 165 -1.32 15.39 10.90
C SER A 165 -1.59 15.66 9.43
N TRP A 166 -1.49 14.67 8.54
CA TRP A 166 -1.77 14.86 7.12
C TRP A 166 -3.27 14.95 6.85
N GLY A 167 -4.07 14.12 7.52
CA GLY A 167 -5.53 14.23 7.51
C GLY A 167 -6.02 15.58 8.06
N ASP A 168 -5.44 16.08 9.16
CA ASP A 168 -5.78 17.40 9.74
C ASP A 168 -5.45 18.54 8.76
N LYS A 169 -4.34 18.44 8.02
CA LYS A 169 -3.99 19.42 6.97
C LYS A 169 -4.94 19.36 5.78
N ALA A 170 -5.29 18.17 5.31
CA ALA A 170 -6.24 18.00 4.21
C ALA A 170 -7.63 18.56 4.57
N PHE A 171 -8.11 18.29 5.77
CA PHE A 171 -9.35 18.85 6.29
C PHE A 171 -9.33 20.38 6.34
N LYS A 172 -8.27 20.98 6.91
CA LYS A 172 -8.12 22.44 6.99
C LYS A 172 -8.08 23.12 5.63
N GLU A 173 -7.46 22.49 4.64
CA GLU A 173 -7.43 23.05 3.29
C GLU A 173 -8.82 23.01 2.65
N ALA A 174 -9.57 21.91 2.83
CA ALA A 174 -10.90 21.76 2.28
C ALA A 174 -11.91 22.80 2.80
N GLN A 175 -11.73 23.30 4.03
CA GLN A 175 -12.57 24.36 4.62
C GLN A 175 -12.61 25.66 3.79
N LYS A 176 -11.63 25.87 2.91
CA LYS A 176 -11.59 27.05 2.04
C LYS A 176 -12.52 26.94 0.82
N PHE A 177 -12.97 25.73 0.48
CA PHE A 177 -13.59 25.43 -0.81
C PHE A 177 -14.92 24.68 -0.71
N CYS A 178 -15.23 24.08 0.45
CA CYS A 178 -16.46 23.33 0.70
C CYS A 178 -16.82 23.36 2.20
N LYS A 179 -17.81 22.56 2.63
CA LYS A 179 -18.25 22.45 4.02
C LYS A 179 -17.85 21.11 4.66
N PRO A 180 -16.56 20.90 5.00
CA PRO A 180 -16.11 19.63 5.53
C PRO A 180 -16.51 19.42 6.99
N SER A 181 -16.77 18.16 7.34
CA SER A 181 -17.02 17.69 8.72
C SER A 181 -15.99 16.64 9.10
N VAL A 182 -15.44 16.75 10.31
CA VAL A 182 -14.61 15.68 10.90
C VAL A 182 -15.55 14.70 11.60
N ILE A 183 -15.87 13.60 10.92
CA ILE A 183 -16.76 12.56 11.47
C ILE A 183 -16.05 11.70 12.52
N TRP A 184 -14.71 11.69 12.50
CA TRP A 184 -13.89 11.09 13.55
C TRP A 184 -12.50 11.71 13.58
N SER A 185 -11.94 11.89 14.79
CA SER A 185 -10.56 12.34 14.98
C SER A 185 -9.85 11.58 16.10
N GLY A 186 -8.63 11.12 15.81
CA GLY A 186 -7.75 10.52 16.81
C GLY A 186 -7.00 11.54 17.67
N LYS A 187 -7.24 12.84 17.49
CA LYS A 187 -6.44 13.92 18.08
C LYS A 187 -6.44 13.93 19.60
N SER A 188 -7.59 13.68 20.23
CA SER A 188 -7.72 13.57 21.71
C SER A 188 -6.89 12.43 22.29
N GLU A 189 -6.61 11.42 21.47
CA GLU A 189 -5.87 10.20 21.83
C GLU A 189 -4.47 10.17 21.22
N LYS A 190 -3.94 11.35 20.85
CA LYS A 190 -2.61 11.55 20.26
C LYS A 190 -2.38 10.69 19.01
N TYR A 191 -3.42 10.44 18.23
CA TYR A 191 -3.37 9.70 16.96
C TYR A 191 -2.76 8.30 17.10
N THR A 192 -3.25 7.52 18.06
CA THR A 192 -2.73 6.18 18.37
C THR A 192 -3.61 5.04 17.86
N LYS A 193 -4.76 5.34 17.23
CA LYS A 193 -5.72 4.35 16.76
C LYS A 193 -6.46 4.78 15.50
N ILE A 194 -7.18 3.82 14.92
CA ILE A 194 -8.14 4.00 13.82
C ILE A 194 -9.53 3.64 14.36
N PRO A 195 -10.60 4.35 13.96
CA PRO A 195 -11.95 4.02 14.39
C PRO A 195 -12.41 2.67 13.83
N SER A 196 -13.34 2.02 14.53
CA SER A 196 -14.16 0.98 13.90
C SER A 196 -15.07 1.60 12.85
N PHE A 197 -15.20 0.98 11.67
CA PHE A 197 -16.00 1.50 10.57
C PHE A 197 -17.51 1.47 10.87
N ASP A 198 -17.96 0.50 11.67
CA ASP A 198 -19.37 0.39 12.07
C ASP A 198 -19.82 1.57 12.95
N GLY A 199 -18.88 2.16 13.68
CA GLY A 199 -19.12 3.32 14.56
C GLY A 199 -18.97 4.68 13.87
N LEU A 200 -18.69 4.71 12.56
CA LEU A 200 -18.59 5.97 11.81
C LEU A 200 -19.97 6.46 11.39
N GLU A 201 -20.40 7.55 12.00
CA GLU A 201 -21.57 8.34 11.56
C GLU A 201 -21.16 9.16 10.34
N GLN A 202 -21.49 8.65 9.16
CA GLN A 202 -21.22 9.31 7.88
C GLN A 202 -22.46 10.06 7.41
N ASN A 203 -22.25 11.23 6.79
CA ASN A 203 -23.30 12.01 6.18
C ASN A 203 -23.67 11.42 4.81
N PRO A 204 -24.92 10.96 4.59
CA PRO A 204 -25.35 10.40 3.30
C PRO A 204 -25.33 11.42 2.16
N ASP A 205 -25.38 12.72 2.47
CA ASP A 205 -25.32 13.80 1.48
C ASP A 205 -23.88 14.24 1.15
N ALA A 206 -22.86 13.70 1.84
CA ALA A 206 -21.47 14.08 1.62
C ALA A 206 -21.01 13.77 0.17
N LYS A 207 -20.24 14.66 -0.46
CA LYS A 207 -19.69 14.40 -1.80
C LYS A 207 -18.64 13.31 -1.80
N TYR A 208 -17.88 13.19 -0.72
CA TYR A 208 -16.91 12.12 -0.53
C TYR A 208 -16.57 11.92 0.94
N LEU A 209 -15.99 10.77 1.23
CA LEU A 209 -15.27 10.48 2.46
C LEU A 209 -13.76 10.53 2.19
N HIS A 210 -13.02 11.35 2.93
CA HIS A 210 -11.56 11.46 2.81
C HIS A 210 -10.84 10.80 3.99
N ILE A 211 -9.78 10.05 3.66
CA ILE A 211 -8.88 9.42 4.63
C ILE A 211 -7.41 9.66 4.26
N CYS A 212 -6.53 9.62 5.27
CA CYS A 212 -5.10 9.41 5.07
C CYS A 212 -4.78 7.94 5.36
N ALA A 213 -4.45 7.15 4.33
CA ALA A 213 -4.30 5.70 4.45
C ALA A 213 -3.12 5.30 5.33
N ASN A 214 -2.06 6.12 5.35
CA ASN A 214 -0.92 5.96 6.25
C ASN A 214 -0.42 7.33 6.75
N GLU A 215 -0.48 7.53 8.06
CA GLU A 215 -0.01 8.75 8.74
C GLU A 215 1.46 8.62 9.14
N THR A 216 2.36 9.17 8.33
CA THR A 216 3.81 9.00 8.52
C THR A 216 4.35 9.52 9.84
N ILE A 217 3.75 10.57 10.39
CA ILE A 217 4.23 11.20 11.63
C ILE A 217 3.88 10.35 12.86
N HIS A 218 2.70 9.71 12.83
CA HIS A 218 2.16 8.98 13.98
C HIS A 218 2.29 7.47 13.85
N GLY A 219 2.64 6.95 12.67
CA GLY A 219 2.80 5.51 12.43
C GLY A 219 1.47 4.76 12.45
N VAL A 220 0.38 5.39 12.00
CA VAL A 220 -0.96 4.80 11.96
C VAL A 220 -1.35 4.50 10.52
N GLU A 221 -1.69 3.24 10.24
CA GLU A 221 -2.01 2.75 8.91
C GLU A 221 -3.34 1.99 8.89
N PHE A 222 -4.21 2.34 7.95
CA PHE A 222 -5.42 1.59 7.65
C PHE A 222 -5.07 0.19 7.13
N LYS A 223 -5.59 -0.83 7.81
CA LYS A 223 -5.47 -2.24 7.39
C LYS A 223 -6.56 -2.63 6.40
N ASP A 224 -7.75 -2.07 6.61
CA ASP A 224 -8.89 -2.10 5.70
C ASP A 224 -9.42 -0.67 5.50
N TYR A 225 -10.40 -0.50 4.63
CA TYR A 225 -10.93 0.80 4.24
C TYR A 225 -12.44 0.91 4.52
N PRO A 226 -12.95 2.08 4.98
CA PRO A 226 -14.37 2.28 5.17
C PRO A 226 -15.10 2.30 3.83
N THR A 227 -16.35 1.81 3.80
CA THR A 227 -17.24 2.02 2.65
C THR A 227 -18.01 3.32 2.86
N PRO A 228 -17.92 4.31 1.95
CA PRO A 228 -18.70 5.52 2.03
C PRO A 228 -20.20 5.24 1.93
N LYS A 229 -21.01 5.91 2.76
CA LYS A 229 -22.48 5.81 2.76
C LYS A 229 -23.16 6.84 1.85
N ASN A 230 -22.38 7.68 1.18
CA ASN A 230 -22.90 8.69 0.27
C ASN A 230 -23.35 8.10 -1.08
N ASN A 231 -24.14 8.88 -1.82
CA ASN A 231 -24.79 8.46 -3.07
C ASN A 231 -23.80 7.87 -4.08
N ASP A 232 -22.66 8.53 -4.30
CA ASP A 232 -21.66 8.12 -5.30
C ASP A 232 -20.61 7.15 -4.73
N ARG A 233 -20.71 6.79 -3.45
CA ARG A 233 -19.77 5.92 -2.73
C ARG A 233 -18.30 6.33 -2.86
N LEU A 234 -18.03 7.63 -3.00
CA LEU A 234 -16.69 8.16 -3.28
C LEU A 234 -15.80 8.15 -2.03
N LEU A 235 -14.83 7.24 -2.02
CA LEU A 235 -13.73 7.22 -1.05
C LEU A 235 -12.50 7.87 -1.66
N ILE A 236 -11.94 8.85 -0.98
CA ILE A 236 -10.71 9.55 -1.37
C ILE A 236 -9.62 9.21 -0.38
N ALA A 237 -8.45 8.78 -0.87
CA ALA A 237 -7.34 8.36 -0.02
C ALA A 237 -6.02 9.04 -0.38
N ASP A 238 -5.42 9.71 0.62
CA ASP A 238 -3.99 10.02 0.59
C ASP A 238 -3.20 8.74 0.88
N MET A 239 -2.57 8.19 -0.15
CA MET A 239 -1.72 7.01 -0.03
C MET A 239 -0.23 7.35 -0.13
N SER A 240 0.17 8.62 0.00
CA SER A 240 1.53 9.08 -0.29
C SER A 240 2.64 8.23 0.33
N SER A 241 2.42 7.63 1.50
CA SER A 241 3.43 6.87 2.23
C SER A 241 3.23 5.35 2.30
N ASN A 242 2.18 4.82 1.68
CA ASN A 242 1.98 3.39 1.52
C ASN A 242 1.55 3.00 0.10
N PHE A 243 1.61 3.93 -0.86
CA PHE A 243 1.33 3.68 -2.27
C PHE A 243 2.29 2.61 -2.80
N CYS A 244 1.78 1.57 -3.43
CA CYS A 244 2.54 0.39 -3.90
C CYS A 244 3.27 -0.41 -2.80
N SER A 245 2.94 -0.28 -1.51
CA SER A 245 3.55 -1.10 -0.45
C SER A 245 2.86 -2.45 -0.24
N LYS A 246 1.60 -2.58 -0.67
CA LYS A 246 0.75 -3.77 -0.55
C LYS A 246 -0.27 -3.81 -1.70
N PRO A 247 -0.87 -4.98 -1.99
CA PRO A 247 -2.01 -5.05 -2.90
C PRO A 247 -3.14 -4.14 -2.41
N VAL A 248 -3.73 -3.37 -3.33
CA VAL A 248 -4.87 -2.48 -3.07
C VAL A 248 -5.92 -2.75 -4.13
N ASP A 249 -7.17 -2.92 -3.68
CA ASP A 249 -8.32 -2.99 -4.57
C ASP A 249 -8.74 -1.56 -4.96
N VAL A 250 -8.28 -1.10 -6.13
CA VAL A 250 -8.48 0.27 -6.62
C VAL A 250 -9.97 0.60 -6.80
N SER A 251 -10.82 -0.39 -7.10
CA SER A 251 -12.26 -0.14 -7.33
C SER A 251 -13.02 0.27 -6.06
N LYS A 252 -12.39 0.19 -4.88
CA LYS A 252 -12.96 0.69 -3.61
C LYS A 252 -12.83 2.20 -3.47
N PHE A 253 -12.06 2.86 -4.33
CA PHE A 253 -11.74 4.28 -4.21
C PHE A 253 -12.30 5.05 -5.38
N GLY A 254 -12.88 6.22 -5.12
CA GLY A 254 -13.17 7.19 -6.17
C GLY A 254 -11.89 7.90 -6.63
N LEU A 255 -10.96 8.15 -5.71
CA LEU A 255 -9.69 8.82 -6.00
C LEU A 255 -8.60 8.34 -5.03
N ILE A 256 -7.45 7.95 -5.58
CA ILE A 256 -6.21 7.72 -4.84
C ILE A 256 -5.21 8.77 -5.29
N TYR A 257 -4.48 9.38 -4.36
CA TYR A 257 -3.36 10.25 -4.69
C TYR A 257 -2.16 9.98 -3.79
N ALA A 258 -0.96 10.14 -4.36
CA ALA A 258 0.29 9.87 -3.68
C ALA A 258 1.43 10.77 -4.17
N GLY A 259 2.03 11.54 -3.26
CA GLY A 259 3.33 12.16 -3.54
C GLY A 259 4.40 11.07 -3.70
N ALA A 260 5.17 11.11 -4.81
CA ALA A 260 6.11 10.03 -5.14
C ALA A 260 7.24 9.85 -4.11
N GLN A 261 7.61 10.94 -3.41
CA GLN A 261 8.82 11.06 -2.60
C GLN A 261 8.92 10.13 -1.39
N LYS A 262 7.90 9.35 -1.06
CA LYS A 262 7.93 8.50 0.15
C LYS A 262 8.08 7.02 -0.16
N ASN A 263 7.45 6.49 -1.20
CA ASN A 263 7.48 5.04 -1.45
C ASN A 263 7.80 4.63 -2.90
N VAL A 264 7.67 5.54 -3.87
CA VAL A 264 7.71 5.15 -5.30
C VAL A 264 8.66 5.97 -6.16
N GLY A 265 9.35 6.97 -5.60
CA GLY A 265 10.28 7.77 -6.40
C GLY A 265 10.88 8.97 -5.67
N PRO A 266 11.60 9.82 -6.41
CA PRO A 266 12.05 11.12 -5.92
C PRO A 266 10.87 12.11 -5.76
N SER A 267 11.12 13.26 -5.13
CA SER A 267 10.20 14.39 -5.14
C SER A 267 10.09 15.04 -6.52
N GLY A 268 9.07 15.88 -6.70
CA GLY A 268 8.83 16.61 -7.96
C GLY A 268 7.70 16.04 -8.81
N SER A 269 7.18 14.86 -8.46
CA SER A 269 6.00 14.27 -9.09
C SER A 269 5.01 13.70 -8.06
N GLN A 270 3.77 13.59 -8.49
CA GLN A 270 2.67 12.98 -7.79
C GLN A 270 1.88 12.10 -8.77
N LEU A 271 1.35 11.00 -8.25
CA LEU A 271 0.41 10.10 -8.92
C LEU A 271 -0.98 10.16 -8.27
#